data_AF-A0A9J7MB16-F1
#
_entry.id   AF-A0A9J7MB16-F1
#
_cell.length_a   1.000
_cell.length_b   1.000
_cell.length_c   1.000
_cell.angle_alpha   90.00
_cell.angle_beta   90.00
_cell.angle_gamma   90.00
#
_symmetry.space_group_name_H-M   'P 1'
#
loop_
_entity.id
_entity.type
_entity.pdbx_description
1 polymer ?
#
loop_
_entity_poly.entity_id
_entity_poly.type
_entity_poly.pdbx_seq_one_letter_code
_entity_poly.pdbx_strand_id
1 'polypeptide(L)'
;MPEGMGRSGRGNVYIFSSGNGGGGQYPDSCAFDGFVNNPFSLAFGSVSGTGRRAAHSEACSALIASVFAEDRNNDGGQEMVTTKITSECTGDFYQSSAGAPLAGGILALAINANAALTWRDLKHLIVQTSQPDSRLTSLDSTDWMTNAAGHRVSSYFGFGLLDASKLVDAAKTWTTVPGLQTCEMEHTLAAPGLTIPQTGSLTLTVDYSPSSCSGVNIRYLEVAVLTLDYHYQRRGHLEGSLTSPMGTTSLVLRHRDVDILASPPVENQDFMSVQFWGENPVGTWTFELKNFYPDFPGNGTLNKWTLTLYGTETDPMAGNTLPVTPGTTCVSDCSSASLVLPTTAATLVSSTLLTSSAVGAVSWGSPLSGAKLLGLLVAAVYLLL
;
A
#
# COMPACT_ATOMS: atom_id res chain seq x y z
N MET A 1 4.97 14.05 4.72
CA MET A 1 6.01 14.71 3.89
C MET A 1 5.36 15.93 3.27
N PRO A 2 6.01 17.10 3.20
CA PRO A 2 5.37 18.25 2.58
C PRO A 2 5.23 17.96 1.10
N GLU A 3 3.98 17.89 0.65
CA GLU A 3 3.63 17.90 -0.76
C GLU A 3 4.40 19.03 -1.47
N GLY A 4 4.88 18.78 -2.68
CA GLY A 4 5.16 19.89 -3.61
C GLY A 4 6.61 20.29 -3.88
N MET A 5 7.64 19.53 -3.49
CA MET A 5 9.02 19.80 -3.96
C MET A 5 9.55 18.77 -4.97
N GLY A 6 9.23 17.49 -4.77
CA GLY A 6 9.67 16.42 -5.68
C GLY A 6 9.08 16.55 -7.08
N ARG A 7 9.85 16.14 -8.11
CA ARG A 7 9.41 16.09 -9.52
C ARG A 7 8.76 17.39 -10.02
N SER A 8 9.38 18.54 -9.70
CA SER A 8 8.87 19.89 -10.02
C SER A 8 7.45 20.14 -9.49
N GLY A 9 7.20 19.77 -8.23
CA GLY A 9 5.91 19.96 -7.57
C GLY A 9 4.90 18.82 -7.75
N ARG A 10 5.21 17.80 -8.56
CA ARG A 10 4.33 16.63 -8.78
C ARG A 10 4.39 15.59 -7.66
N GLY A 11 5.37 15.73 -6.77
CA GLY A 11 5.66 14.80 -5.68
C GLY A 11 6.44 13.58 -6.13
N ASN A 12 7.31 13.11 -5.24
CA ASN A 12 8.06 11.87 -5.43
C ASN A 12 7.12 10.66 -5.32
N VAL A 13 7.50 9.57 -5.96
CA VAL A 13 6.76 8.31 -5.93
C VAL A 13 7.52 7.33 -5.03
N TYR A 14 6.92 6.96 -3.91
CA TYR A 14 7.49 6.05 -2.93
C TYR A 14 6.79 4.69 -3.02
N ILE A 15 7.56 3.64 -3.31
CA ILE A 15 7.02 2.29 -3.54
C ILE A 15 7.55 1.38 -2.45
N PHE A 16 6.64 0.64 -1.83
CA PHE A 16 6.96 -0.30 -0.78
C PHE A 16 6.35 -1.67 -1.08
N SER A 17 7.07 -2.71 -0.68
CA SER A 17 6.55 -4.07 -0.61
C SER A 17 5.69 -4.25 0.64
N SER A 18 4.68 -5.12 0.58
CA SER A 18 3.88 -5.51 1.74
C SER A 18 4.72 -6.11 2.88
N GLY A 19 5.75 -6.89 2.54
CA GLY A 19 6.61 -7.58 3.50
C GLY A 19 6.70 -9.07 3.20
N ASN A 20 7.46 -9.81 4.01
CA ASN A 20 7.76 -11.23 3.80
C ASN A 20 7.35 -12.13 4.98
N GLY A 21 6.67 -11.57 5.97
CA GLY A 21 6.18 -12.27 7.17
C GLY A 21 4.83 -12.97 7.01
N GLY A 22 4.19 -12.93 5.84
CA GLY A 22 2.82 -13.41 5.63
C GLY A 22 2.64 -14.93 5.53
N GLY A 23 3.74 -15.69 5.65
CA GLY A 23 3.79 -17.14 5.49
C GLY A 23 4.05 -17.89 6.80
N GLY A 24 3.86 -19.22 6.78
CA GLY A 24 4.05 -20.07 7.95
C GLY A 24 2.81 -20.18 8.84
N GLN A 25 3.00 -20.75 10.05
CA GLN A 25 1.91 -20.99 11.00
C GLN A 25 1.37 -19.68 11.63
N TYR A 26 2.17 -18.61 11.64
CA TYR A 26 1.88 -17.36 12.33
C TYR A 26 2.19 -16.16 11.42
N PRO A 27 1.26 -15.76 10.55
CA PRO A 27 1.50 -14.70 9.58
C PRO A 27 1.58 -13.32 10.26
N ASP A 28 2.50 -12.48 9.79
CA ASP A 28 2.57 -11.06 10.15
C ASP A 28 1.54 -10.23 9.38
N SER A 29 1.36 -8.98 9.80
CA SER A 29 0.51 -8.01 9.12
C SER A 29 1.27 -6.73 8.83
N CYS A 30 1.22 -6.33 7.55
CA CYS A 30 1.83 -5.09 7.08
C CYS A 30 1.21 -3.83 7.68
N ALA A 31 0.10 -3.95 8.43
CA ALA A 31 -0.51 -2.89 9.22
C ALA A 31 0.43 -2.33 10.31
N PHE A 32 1.47 -3.09 10.69
CA PHE A 32 2.48 -2.68 11.68
C PHE A 32 3.78 -2.14 11.04
N ASP A 33 3.82 -2.01 9.71
CA ASP A 33 4.91 -1.34 8.99
C ASP A 33 4.52 0.12 8.67
N GLY A 34 5.20 1.07 9.30
CA GLY A 34 4.95 2.51 9.13
C GLY A 34 5.31 3.07 7.75
N PHE A 35 6.08 2.34 6.92
CA PHE A 35 6.28 2.70 5.52
C PHE A 35 5.11 2.25 4.64
N VAL A 36 4.54 1.08 4.94
CA VAL A 36 3.34 0.57 4.25
C VAL A 36 2.10 1.39 4.61
N ASN A 37 1.94 1.76 5.88
CA ASN A 37 0.78 2.53 6.37
C ASN A 37 0.95 4.05 6.23
N ASN A 38 1.90 4.49 5.41
CA ASN A 38 2.11 5.89 5.13
C ASN A 38 1.16 6.36 4.02
N PRO A 39 0.30 7.38 4.23
CA PRO A 39 -0.63 7.86 3.19
C PRO A 39 0.08 8.39 1.93
N PHE A 40 1.38 8.66 1.98
CA PHE A 40 2.19 9.13 0.86
C PHE A 40 2.94 8.01 0.11
N SER A 41 2.83 6.75 0.54
CA SER A 41 3.45 5.60 -0.13
C SER A 41 2.46 4.82 -1.00
N LEU A 42 3.01 3.99 -1.89
CA LEU A 42 2.32 3.01 -2.70
C LEU A 42 2.80 1.62 -2.26
N ALA A 43 1.99 0.92 -1.46
CA ALA A 43 2.31 -0.41 -0.97
C ALA A 43 1.71 -1.50 -1.87
N PHE A 44 2.54 -2.45 -2.29
CA PHE A 44 2.15 -3.54 -3.18
C PHE A 44 2.24 -4.91 -2.52
N GLY A 45 1.20 -5.72 -2.68
CA GLY A 45 1.22 -7.15 -2.36
C GLY A 45 1.91 -7.99 -3.44
N SER A 46 2.17 -9.25 -3.11
CA SER A 46 2.89 -10.19 -3.98
C SER A 46 2.00 -11.34 -4.44
N VAL A 47 2.08 -11.64 -5.74
CA VAL A 47 1.28 -12.66 -6.43
C VAL A 47 2.22 -13.65 -7.13
N SER A 48 1.85 -14.93 -7.13
CA SER A 48 2.56 -15.97 -7.89
C SER A 48 2.24 -15.90 -9.39
N GLY A 49 3.03 -16.52 -10.26
CA GLY A 49 2.74 -16.62 -11.70
C GLY A 49 1.36 -17.22 -12.03
N THR A 50 0.79 -18.03 -11.13
CA THR A 50 -0.58 -18.58 -11.23
C THR A 50 -1.69 -17.68 -10.69
N GLY A 51 -1.37 -16.48 -10.20
CA GLY A 51 -2.35 -15.57 -9.59
C GLY A 51 -2.63 -15.86 -8.10
N ARG A 52 -1.97 -16.84 -7.48
CA ARG A 52 -2.19 -17.12 -6.05
C ARG A 52 -1.48 -16.07 -5.20
N ARG A 53 -2.00 -15.78 -4.01
CA ARG A 53 -1.25 -15.00 -3.01
C ARG A 53 0.10 -15.66 -2.78
N ALA A 54 1.18 -14.89 -2.94
CA ALA A 54 2.51 -15.35 -2.59
C ALA A 54 2.57 -15.62 -1.09
N ALA A 55 3.15 -16.76 -0.68
CA ALA A 55 3.00 -17.24 0.71
C ALA A 55 3.58 -16.24 1.73
N HIS A 56 4.67 -15.57 1.36
CA HIS A 56 5.36 -14.58 2.19
C HIS A 56 4.64 -13.21 2.24
N SER A 57 3.69 -12.93 1.32
CA SER A 57 3.04 -11.62 1.23
C SER A 57 2.18 -11.34 2.46
N GLU A 58 2.48 -10.26 3.16
CA GLU A 58 1.71 -9.80 4.30
C GLU A 58 0.40 -9.13 3.87
N ALA A 59 -0.59 -9.12 4.77
CA ALA A 59 -1.92 -8.60 4.51
C ALA A 59 -2.23 -7.39 5.40
N CYS A 60 -2.81 -6.34 4.80
CA CYS A 60 -3.31 -5.16 5.50
C CYS A 60 -4.20 -4.34 4.58
N SER A 61 -4.98 -3.43 5.16
CA SER A 61 -5.88 -2.53 4.43
C SER A 61 -5.17 -1.43 3.63
N ALA A 62 -3.84 -1.30 3.75
CA ALA A 62 -3.03 -0.26 3.10
C ALA A 62 -2.50 -0.66 1.71
N LEU A 63 -2.61 -1.93 1.31
CA LEU A 63 -2.14 -2.38 -0.02
C LEU A 63 -3.01 -1.79 -1.12
N ILE A 64 -2.41 -1.07 -2.06
CA ILE A 64 -3.14 -0.42 -3.16
C ILE A 64 -3.36 -1.37 -4.35
N ALA A 65 -2.40 -2.26 -4.62
CA ALA A 65 -2.50 -3.26 -5.68
C ALA A 65 -1.49 -4.39 -5.40
N SER A 66 -1.41 -5.36 -6.30
CA SER A 66 -0.41 -6.41 -6.27
C SER A 66 0.33 -6.57 -7.59
N VAL A 67 1.52 -7.16 -7.50
CA VAL A 67 2.41 -7.45 -8.62
C VAL A 67 2.97 -8.87 -8.52
N PHE A 68 3.43 -9.42 -9.64
CA PHE A 68 4.11 -10.70 -9.64
C PHE A 68 5.47 -10.60 -8.93
N ALA A 69 5.79 -11.62 -8.13
CA ALA A 69 7.02 -11.64 -7.34
C ALA A 69 7.70 -13.02 -7.26
N GLU A 70 7.00 -14.10 -7.60
CA GLU A 70 7.53 -15.48 -7.59
C GLU A 70 6.65 -16.42 -8.43
N ASP A 71 7.12 -17.66 -8.65
CA ASP A 71 6.25 -18.77 -9.06
C ASP A 71 6.63 -20.11 -8.40
N ARG A 72 7.26 -20.05 -7.22
CA ARG A 72 7.94 -21.17 -6.55
C ARG A 72 7.08 -22.40 -6.24
N ASN A 73 5.76 -22.23 -6.16
CA ASN A 73 4.83 -23.29 -5.74
C ASN A 73 4.27 -24.12 -6.91
N ASN A 74 4.76 -23.90 -8.14
CA ASN A 74 4.41 -24.72 -9.30
C ASN A 74 5.59 -25.60 -9.73
N ASP A 75 5.30 -26.79 -10.22
CA ASP A 75 6.31 -27.68 -10.80
C ASP A 75 7.01 -26.98 -11.98
N GLY A 76 8.29 -26.67 -11.82
CA GLY A 76 9.07 -25.92 -12.82
C GLY A 76 8.86 -24.40 -12.80
N GLY A 77 8.18 -23.87 -11.78
CA GLY A 77 7.97 -22.44 -11.60
C GLY A 77 9.28 -21.68 -11.43
N GLN A 78 9.39 -20.54 -12.12
CA GLN A 78 10.58 -19.69 -12.12
C GLN A 78 10.40 -18.53 -11.14
N GLU A 79 11.49 -18.12 -10.49
CA GLU A 79 11.52 -16.85 -9.78
C GLU A 79 11.79 -15.70 -10.76
N MET A 80 11.94 -14.47 -10.28
CA MET A 80 12.13 -13.31 -11.14
C MET A 80 13.51 -13.34 -11.78
N VAL A 81 13.54 -13.17 -13.10
CA VAL A 81 14.79 -13.09 -13.88
C VAL A 81 15.32 -11.65 -13.85
N THR A 82 16.54 -11.46 -13.36
CA THR A 82 17.18 -10.13 -13.26
C THR A 82 18.71 -10.21 -13.25
N THR A 83 19.39 -9.06 -13.19
CA THR A 83 20.86 -8.94 -13.13
C THR A 83 21.42 -9.10 -11.72
N LYS A 84 22.59 -9.73 -11.59
CA LYS A 84 23.40 -9.83 -10.35
C LYS A 84 24.55 -8.82 -10.35
N ILE A 85 25.07 -8.53 -9.16
CA ILE A 85 26.27 -7.69 -8.96
C ILE A 85 27.54 -8.23 -9.64
N THR A 86 27.55 -9.53 -9.98
CA THR A 86 28.64 -10.22 -10.67
C THR A 86 28.62 -10.05 -12.20
N SER A 87 27.75 -9.16 -12.73
CA SER A 87 27.50 -9.03 -14.18
C SER A 87 26.90 -10.29 -14.82
N GLU A 88 26.23 -11.12 -14.02
CA GLU A 88 25.53 -12.33 -14.45
C GLU A 88 24.01 -12.13 -14.38
N CYS A 89 23.26 -13.05 -14.99
CA CYS A 89 21.81 -13.13 -14.80
C CYS A 89 21.48 -14.09 -13.64
N THR A 90 20.33 -13.88 -12.99
CA THR A 90 19.76 -14.79 -12.01
C THR A 90 18.29 -15.04 -12.32
N GLY A 91 17.83 -16.25 -12.06
CA GLY A 91 16.39 -16.59 -12.01
C GLY A 91 15.97 -17.00 -10.60
N ASP A 92 16.68 -16.46 -9.60
CA ASP A 92 16.56 -16.80 -8.16
C ASP A 92 16.22 -15.56 -7.31
N PHE A 93 15.67 -14.50 -7.92
CA PHE A 93 15.24 -13.30 -7.19
C PHE A 93 13.73 -13.37 -6.96
N TYR A 94 13.30 -13.30 -5.70
CA TYR A 94 11.90 -13.54 -5.33
C TYR A 94 11.51 -12.74 -4.09
N GLN A 95 10.32 -13.04 -3.59
CA GLN A 95 9.65 -12.36 -2.47
C GLN A 95 9.19 -10.94 -2.80
N SER A 96 8.55 -10.25 -1.84
CA SER A 96 7.97 -8.93 -2.08
C SER A 96 9.01 -7.87 -2.47
N SER A 97 10.28 -8.09 -2.10
CA SER A 97 11.42 -7.29 -2.58
C SER A 97 11.61 -7.33 -4.09
N ALA A 98 11.19 -8.40 -4.77
CA ALA A 98 11.22 -8.52 -6.22
C ALA A 98 10.01 -7.88 -6.90
N GLY A 99 8.87 -7.80 -6.20
CA GLY A 99 7.66 -7.14 -6.68
C GLY A 99 7.79 -5.61 -6.73
N ALA A 100 8.33 -4.97 -5.70
CA ALA A 100 8.42 -3.50 -5.65
C ALA A 100 9.18 -2.86 -6.84
N PRO A 101 10.33 -3.39 -7.31
CA PRO A 101 10.98 -2.91 -8.54
C PRO A 101 10.14 -3.09 -9.80
N LEU A 102 9.35 -4.17 -9.90
CA LEU A 102 8.43 -4.38 -11.03
C LEU A 102 7.34 -3.32 -11.06
N ALA A 103 6.73 -3.03 -9.91
CA ALA A 103 5.80 -1.90 -9.78
C ALA A 103 6.47 -0.58 -10.19
N GLY A 104 7.70 -0.33 -9.73
CA GLY A 104 8.48 0.86 -10.10
C GLY A 104 8.70 1.00 -11.62
N GLY A 105 9.02 -0.09 -12.30
CA GLY A 105 9.14 -0.11 -13.76
C GLY A 105 7.81 0.25 -14.45
N ILE A 106 6.70 -0.34 -14.01
CA ILE A 106 5.38 -0.08 -14.59
C ILE A 106 4.94 1.37 -14.37
N LEU A 107 5.13 1.91 -13.16
CA LEU A 107 4.80 3.32 -12.86
C LEU A 107 5.69 4.29 -13.64
N ALA A 108 6.96 3.94 -13.88
CA ALA A 108 7.84 4.72 -14.75
C ALA A 108 7.32 4.79 -16.20
N LEU A 109 6.74 3.71 -16.73
CA LEU A 109 6.09 3.74 -18.06
C LEU A 109 4.90 4.71 -18.10
N ALA A 110 4.06 4.71 -17.06
CA ALA A 110 2.93 5.64 -16.97
C ALA A 110 3.39 7.11 -16.87
N ILE A 111 4.40 7.39 -16.05
CA ILE A 111 5.02 8.72 -15.95
C ILE A 111 5.67 9.13 -17.28
N ASN A 112 6.30 8.20 -18.01
CA ASN A 112 6.85 8.50 -19.32
C ASN A 112 5.76 8.83 -20.35
N ALA A 113 4.62 8.14 -20.29
CA ALA A 113 3.47 8.44 -21.14
C ALA A 113 2.82 9.79 -20.81
N ASN A 114 2.84 10.19 -19.53
CA ASN A 114 2.36 11.49 -19.08
C ASN A 114 3.21 12.03 -17.92
N ALA A 115 4.18 12.89 -18.25
CA ALA A 115 5.09 13.46 -17.27
C ALA A 115 4.40 14.41 -16.28
N ALA A 116 3.15 14.83 -16.55
CA ALA A 116 2.38 15.69 -15.67
C ALA A 116 1.83 14.97 -14.43
N LEU A 117 1.77 13.63 -14.44
CA LEU A 117 1.19 12.84 -13.36
C LEU A 117 1.84 13.13 -12.00
N THR A 118 0.97 13.45 -11.04
CA THR A 118 1.32 13.57 -9.63
C THR A 118 1.35 12.20 -8.94
N TRP A 119 1.92 12.14 -7.73
CA TRP A 119 1.88 10.93 -6.91
C TRP A 119 0.45 10.48 -6.59
N ARG A 120 -0.50 11.42 -6.46
CA ARG A 120 -1.94 11.13 -6.27
C ARG A 120 -2.60 10.63 -7.54
N ASP A 121 -2.27 11.22 -8.69
CA ASP A 121 -2.77 10.73 -9.98
C ASP A 121 -2.41 9.26 -10.21
N LEU A 122 -1.19 8.86 -9.83
CA LEU A 122 -0.78 7.45 -9.89
C LEU A 122 -1.61 6.56 -8.97
N LYS A 123 -1.97 7.00 -7.76
CA LYS A 123 -2.87 6.24 -6.88
C LYS A 123 -4.23 6.02 -7.55
N HIS A 124 -4.84 7.08 -8.05
CA HIS A 124 -6.13 6.99 -8.76
C HIS A 124 -6.04 6.08 -9.98
N LEU A 125 -5.02 6.24 -10.82
CA LEU A 125 -4.78 5.37 -11.98
C LEU A 125 -4.65 3.90 -11.55
N ILE A 126 -3.91 3.59 -10.49
CA ILE A 126 -3.80 2.21 -9.96
C ILE A 126 -5.16 1.67 -9.53
N VAL A 127 -5.93 2.42 -8.73
CA VAL A 127 -7.26 2.00 -8.27
C VAL A 127 -8.20 1.70 -9.45
N GLN A 128 -8.15 2.54 -10.48
CA GLN A 128 -9.06 2.44 -11.63
C GLN A 128 -8.64 1.38 -12.66
N THR A 129 -7.35 1.02 -12.72
CA THR A 129 -6.82 0.15 -13.78
C THR A 129 -6.36 -1.22 -13.30
N SER A 130 -6.15 -1.41 -12.00
CA SER A 130 -5.83 -2.72 -11.42
C SER A 130 -6.97 -3.72 -11.65
N GLN A 131 -6.60 -5.00 -11.75
CA GLN A 131 -7.52 -6.06 -12.14
C GLN A 131 -7.85 -6.96 -10.95
N PRO A 132 -9.07 -6.89 -10.37
CA PRO A 132 -9.57 -7.84 -9.38
C PRO A 132 -9.98 -9.16 -10.06
N ASP A 133 -9.02 -9.76 -10.77
CA ASP A 133 -9.16 -10.94 -11.63
C ASP A 133 -9.52 -12.16 -10.78
N SER A 134 -10.39 -13.04 -11.30
CA SER A 134 -10.80 -14.28 -10.63
C SER A 134 -9.65 -15.25 -10.36
N ARG A 135 -8.51 -15.11 -11.04
CA ARG A 135 -7.29 -15.89 -10.81
C ARG A 135 -6.56 -15.46 -9.53
N LEU A 136 -6.85 -14.27 -9.00
CA LEU A 136 -6.31 -13.78 -7.74
C LEU A 136 -6.94 -14.51 -6.55
N THR A 137 -6.25 -15.54 -6.08
CA THR A 137 -6.77 -16.49 -5.09
C THR A 137 -5.93 -16.52 -3.82
N SER A 138 -6.61 -16.54 -2.69
CA SER A 138 -6.04 -16.60 -1.34
C SER A 138 -6.63 -17.80 -0.59
N LEU A 139 -6.03 -18.20 0.54
CA LEU A 139 -6.63 -19.24 1.41
C LEU A 139 -7.89 -18.74 2.12
N ASP A 140 -7.96 -17.43 2.38
CA ASP A 140 -9.20 -16.76 2.75
C ASP A 140 -9.95 -16.39 1.47
N SER A 141 -11.00 -17.16 1.15
CA SER A 141 -11.85 -16.93 -0.01
C SER A 141 -12.84 -15.78 0.17
N THR A 142 -12.91 -15.20 1.37
CA THR A 142 -13.86 -14.14 1.74
C THR A 142 -13.24 -12.75 1.84
N ASP A 143 -11.91 -12.63 1.70
CA ASP A 143 -11.19 -11.35 1.82
C ASP A 143 -11.53 -10.32 0.73
N TRP A 144 -11.99 -10.76 -0.45
CA TRP A 144 -12.48 -9.85 -1.47
C TRP A 144 -13.82 -9.23 -1.07
N MET A 145 -13.86 -7.90 -1.03
CA MET A 145 -15.06 -7.12 -0.78
C MET A 145 -15.33 -6.15 -1.92
N THR A 146 -16.58 -5.69 -2.03
CA THR A 146 -16.93 -4.52 -2.86
C THR A 146 -17.32 -3.41 -1.91
N ASN A 147 -16.59 -2.30 -1.97
CA ASN A 147 -16.88 -1.14 -1.13
C ASN A 147 -18.13 -0.40 -1.63
N ALA A 148 -18.59 0.61 -0.89
CA ALA A 148 -19.83 1.30 -1.21
C ALA A 148 -19.75 2.22 -2.45
N ALA A 149 -18.54 2.49 -2.94
CA ALA A 149 -18.27 3.16 -4.21
C ALA A 149 -18.18 2.19 -5.40
N GLY A 150 -18.34 0.88 -5.17
CA GLY A 150 -18.33 -0.15 -6.21
C GLY A 150 -16.95 -0.71 -6.57
N HIS A 151 -15.89 -0.33 -5.86
CA HIS A 151 -14.57 -0.89 -6.07
C HIS A 151 -14.42 -2.25 -5.39
N ARG A 152 -13.92 -3.25 -6.14
CA ARG A 152 -13.49 -4.53 -5.56
C ARG A 152 -12.09 -4.37 -4.98
N VAL A 153 -11.92 -4.73 -3.71
CA VAL A 153 -10.67 -4.56 -2.97
C VAL A 153 -10.44 -5.73 -2.00
N SER A 154 -9.18 -6.02 -1.71
CA SER A 154 -8.73 -7.15 -0.88
C SER A 154 -7.60 -6.69 0.05
N SER A 155 -7.49 -7.28 1.24
CA SER A 155 -6.36 -7.04 2.16
C SER A 155 -5.07 -7.73 1.70
N TYR A 156 -5.16 -8.68 0.77
CA TYR A 156 -4.03 -9.39 0.17
C TYR A 156 -3.63 -8.83 -1.20
N PHE A 157 -4.59 -8.29 -1.95
CA PHE A 157 -4.40 -7.91 -3.35
C PHE A 157 -4.61 -6.43 -3.65
N GLY A 158 -5.03 -5.62 -2.66
CA GLY A 158 -5.47 -4.25 -2.90
C GLY A 158 -6.61 -4.22 -3.92
N PHE A 159 -6.57 -3.29 -4.88
CA PHE A 159 -7.52 -3.24 -5.99
C PHE A 159 -7.27 -4.28 -7.09
N GLY A 160 -6.30 -5.18 -6.89
CA GLY A 160 -5.98 -6.30 -7.78
C GLY A 160 -4.60 -6.19 -8.43
N LEU A 161 -4.41 -6.96 -9.50
CA LEU A 161 -3.13 -7.02 -10.20
C LEU A 161 -2.88 -5.73 -10.99
N LEU A 162 -1.71 -5.12 -10.82
CA LEU A 162 -1.31 -3.94 -11.57
C LEU A 162 -1.19 -4.26 -13.07
N ASP A 163 -2.03 -3.62 -13.89
CA ASP A 163 -2.05 -3.82 -15.34
C ASP A 163 -1.30 -2.68 -16.05
N ALA A 164 -0.11 -2.98 -16.56
CA ALA A 164 0.74 -1.99 -17.21
C ALA A 164 0.09 -1.36 -18.45
N SER A 165 -0.65 -2.13 -19.25
CA SER A 165 -1.28 -1.62 -20.47
C SER A 165 -2.38 -0.65 -20.11
N LYS A 166 -3.31 -1.07 -19.23
CA LYS A 166 -4.45 -0.24 -18.82
C LYS A 166 -3.98 1.03 -18.10
N LEU A 167 -2.97 0.91 -17.24
CA LEU A 167 -2.37 2.03 -16.54
C LEU A 167 -1.79 3.06 -17.52
N VAL A 168 -0.95 2.61 -18.46
CA VAL A 168 -0.29 3.49 -19.45
C VAL A 168 -1.30 4.09 -20.42
N ASP A 169 -2.29 3.33 -20.86
CA ASP A 169 -3.32 3.82 -21.77
C ASP A 169 -4.19 4.88 -21.10
N ALA A 170 -4.58 4.68 -19.84
CA ALA A 170 -5.32 5.68 -19.07
C ALA A 170 -4.45 6.93 -18.78
N ALA A 171 -3.16 6.73 -18.50
CA ALA A 171 -2.22 7.82 -18.21
C ALA A 171 -2.09 8.84 -19.36
N LYS A 172 -2.10 8.39 -20.62
CA LYS A 172 -1.92 9.24 -21.82
C LYS A 172 -2.89 10.43 -21.88
N THR A 173 -4.12 10.24 -21.41
CA THR A 173 -5.18 11.26 -21.43
C THR A 173 -5.63 11.67 -20.04
N TRP A 174 -4.89 11.28 -19.00
CA TRP A 174 -5.25 11.57 -17.62
C TRP A 174 -5.13 13.06 -17.30
N THR A 175 -6.21 13.61 -16.76
CA THR A 175 -6.30 14.95 -16.20
C THR A 175 -6.07 14.86 -14.69
N THR A 176 -5.17 15.72 -14.19
CA THR A 176 -4.79 15.74 -12.77
C THR A 176 -6.00 15.91 -11.86
N VAL A 177 -6.03 15.12 -10.78
CA VAL A 177 -7.11 15.12 -9.80
C VAL A 177 -7.19 16.44 -9.02
N PRO A 178 -8.36 16.78 -8.44
CA PRO A 178 -8.53 17.98 -7.63
C PRO A 178 -7.56 18.06 -6.44
N GLY A 179 -7.41 19.26 -5.89
CA GLY A 179 -6.55 19.51 -4.73
C GLY A 179 -6.91 18.61 -3.54
N LEU A 180 -5.89 18.10 -2.85
CA LEU A 180 -6.06 17.26 -1.68
C LEU A 180 -6.71 18.06 -0.55
N GLN A 181 -7.72 17.47 0.07
CA GLN A 181 -8.28 17.92 1.33
C GLN A 181 -7.99 16.90 2.42
N THR A 182 -7.68 17.40 3.61
CA THR A 182 -7.36 16.57 4.77
C THR A 182 -8.22 17.01 5.95
N CYS A 183 -8.80 16.05 6.64
CA CYS A 183 -9.56 16.26 7.85
C CYS A 183 -9.05 15.35 8.95
N GLU A 184 -8.54 15.92 10.03
CA GLU A 184 -8.18 15.17 11.24
C GLU A 184 -9.26 15.35 12.29
N MET A 185 -9.84 14.24 12.73
CA MET A 185 -10.85 14.21 13.78
C MET A 185 -10.25 13.53 15.00
N GLU A 186 -9.77 14.36 15.93
CA GLU A 186 -9.36 13.90 17.25
C GLU A 186 -10.59 13.77 18.13
N HIS A 187 -10.80 12.58 18.69
CA HIS A 187 -11.86 12.40 19.68
C HIS A 187 -11.25 12.48 21.08
N THR A 188 -11.71 13.45 21.88
CA THR A 188 -11.42 13.44 23.32
C THR A 188 -12.15 12.26 23.94
N LEU A 189 -11.41 11.28 24.49
CA LEU A 189 -12.04 10.17 25.19
C LEU A 189 -12.84 10.70 26.39
N ALA A 190 -14.01 10.10 26.66
CA ALA A 190 -14.85 10.47 27.80
C ALA A 190 -14.11 10.35 29.15
N ALA A 191 -13.10 9.47 29.20
CA ALA A 191 -12.12 9.37 30.25
C ALA A 191 -10.78 8.89 29.65
N PRO A 192 -9.62 9.30 30.20
CA PRO A 192 -8.35 8.72 29.80
C PRO A 192 -8.31 7.22 30.12
N GLY A 193 -7.79 6.42 29.18
CA GLY A 193 -7.56 4.98 29.36
C GLY A 193 -8.83 4.13 29.36
N LEU A 194 -9.56 4.12 28.24
CA LEU A 194 -10.71 3.24 28.06
C LEU A 194 -10.26 1.78 28.14
N THR A 195 -10.82 1.02 29.09
CA THR A 195 -10.53 -0.40 29.24
C THR A 195 -10.94 -1.17 27.99
N ILE A 196 -10.01 -1.93 27.41
CA ILE A 196 -10.31 -2.87 26.34
C ILE A 196 -10.95 -4.11 26.97
N PRO A 197 -12.18 -4.50 26.57
CA PRO A 197 -12.89 -5.59 27.23
C PRO A 197 -12.25 -6.95 26.91
N GLN A 198 -12.25 -7.85 27.89
CA GLN A 198 -11.80 -9.23 27.71
C GLN A 198 -12.67 -9.99 26.71
N THR A 199 -13.98 -9.75 26.75
CA THR A 199 -15.00 -10.36 25.89
C THR A 199 -15.85 -9.26 25.23
N GLY A 200 -16.22 -9.45 23.95
CA GLY A 200 -16.91 -8.42 23.16
C GLY A 200 -15.93 -7.42 22.51
N SER A 201 -16.44 -6.25 22.15
CA SER A 201 -15.66 -5.16 21.52
C SER A 201 -15.86 -3.85 22.27
N LEU A 202 -14.81 -3.01 22.26
CA LEU A 202 -14.91 -1.59 22.52
C LEU A 202 -15.31 -0.91 21.21
N THR A 203 -16.49 -0.30 21.18
CA THR A 203 -17.01 0.43 20.02
C THR A 203 -16.90 1.93 20.25
N LEU A 204 -16.30 2.62 19.29
CA LEU A 204 -16.09 4.07 19.27
C LEU A 204 -16.69 4.65 18.00
N THR A 205 -17.20 5.87 18.07
CA THR A 205 -17.83 6.54 16.93
C THR A 205 -17.34 7.97 16.79
N VAL A 206 -17.18 8.44 15.56
CA VAL A 206 -16.88 9.84 15.26
C VAL A 206 -17.66 10.29 14.03
N ASP A 207 -18.25 11.48 14.10
CA ASP A 207 -19.04 12.04 12.99
C ASP A 207 -18.19 12.97 12.12
N TYR A 208 -18.05 12.60 10.84
CA TYR A 208 -17.48 13.48 9.84
C TYR A 208 -18.56 14.30 9.14
N SER A 209 -18.37 15.62 9.15
CA SER A 209 -19.16 16.60 8.40
C SER A 209 -18.25 17.79 8.06
N PRO A 210 -18.58 18.59 7.02
CA PRO A 210 -17.80 19.80 6.74
C PRO A 210 -17.76 20.78 7.92
N SER A 211 -18.83 20.84 8.71
CA SER A 211 -18.90 21.64 9.93
C SER A 211 -17.97 21.14 11.04
N SER A 212 -17.78 19.83 11.18
CA SER A 212 -16.87 19.26 12.19
C SER A 212 -15.40 19.37 11.78
N CYS A 213 -15.10 19.82 10.56
CA CYS A 213 -13.75 19.87 10.03
C CYS A 213 -13.35 21.22 9.40
N SER A 214 -13.70 22.32 10.05
CA SER A 214 -13.29 23.68 9.63
C SER A 214 -13.65 24.03 8.17
N GLY A 215 -14.75 23.46 7.65
CA GLY A 215 -15.22 23.67 6.27
C GLY A 215 -14.60 22.74 5.22
N VAL A 216 -13.71 21.81 5.60
CA VAL A 216 -13.19 20.77 4.70
C VAL A 216 -14.34 19.87 4.24
N ASN A 217 -14.51 19.70 2.94
CA ASN A 217 -15.67 19.05 2.34
C ASN A 217 -15.27 17.89 1.42
N ILE A 218 -14.58 16.90 1.98
CA ILE A 218 -14.26 15.65 1.29
C ILE A 218 -15.57 14.93 0.93
N ARG A 219 -15.76 14.68 -0.37
CA ARG A 219 -16.90 13.93 -0.94
C ARG A 219 -16.47 12.64 -1.64
N TYR A 220 -15.19 12.54 -2.01
CA TYR A 220 -14.58 11.36 -2.63
C TYR A 220 -13.32 11.03 -1.85
N LEU A 221 -13.41 10.00 -1.01
CA LEU A 221 -12.34 9.59 -0.12
C LEU A 221 -11.21 8.88 -0.89
N GLU A 222 -9.96 9.15 -0.52
CA GLU A 222 -8.78 8.45 -1.04
C GLU A 222 -8.20 7.53 0.04
N VAL A 223 -7.93 8.08 1.23
CA VAL A 223 -7.27 7.33 2.31
C VAL A 223 -7.92 7.67 3.65
N ALA A 224 -8.14 6.64 4.48
CA ALA A 224 -8.43 6.80 5.91
C ALA A 224 -7.23 6.31 6.73
N VAL A 225 -6.81 7.08 7.72
CA VAL A 225 -5.74 6.73 8.66
C VAL A 225 -6.31 6.77 10.07
N LEU A 226 -6.18 5.66 10.79
CA LEU A 226 -6.53 5.54 12.19
C LEU A 226 -5.25 5.57 13.02
N THR A 227 -5.05 6.62 13.80
CA THR A 227 -3.91 6.76 14.71
C THR A 227 -4.31 6.37 16.12
N LEU A 228 -3.61 5.41 16.73
CA LEU A 228 -3.94 4.87 18.06
C LEU A 228 -2.80 5.05 19.06
N ASP A 229 -3.16 5.37 20.31
CA ASP A 229 -2.32 5.15 21.49
C ASP A 229 -2.97 4.10 22.36
N TYR A 230 -2.30 2.97 22.58
CA TYR A 230 -2.89 1.86 23.31
C TYR A 230 -1.83 0.99 23.99
N HIS A 231 -2.24 0.31 25.04
CA HIS A 231 -1.42 -0.70 25.70
C HIS A 231 -2.27 -1.93 25.94
N TYR A 232 -1.75 -3.11 25.64
CA TYR A 232 -2.40 -4.38 25.93
C TYR A 232 -1.33 -5.43 26.21
N GLN A 233 -1.53 -6.28 27.22
CA GLN A 233 -0.53 -7.26 27.68
C GLN A 233 0.03 -8.14 26.55
N ARG A 234 -0.85 -8.52 25.61
CA ARG A 234 -0.50 -9.29 24.41
C ARG A 234 -1.01 -8.54 23.19
N ARG A 235 -0.25 -7.56 22.72
CA ARG A 235 -0.66 -6.66 21.63
C ARG A 235 -1.19 -7.40 20.40
N GLY A 236 -0.57 -8.52 20.03
CA GLY A 236 -0.98 -9.36 18.90
C GLY A 236 -2.36 -9.98 19.03
N HIS A 237 -2.95 -10.00 20.23
CA HIS A 237 -4.32 -10.48 20.41
C HIS A 237 -5.38 -9.45 20.00
N LEU A 238 -5.00 -8.18 19.82
CA LEU A 238 -5.95 -7.15 19.43
C LEU A 238 -6.33 -7.30 17.96
N GLU A 239 -7.60 -7.02 17.70
CA GLU A 239 -8.14 -6.89 16.35
C GLU A 239 -9.02 -5.65 16.28
N GLY A 240 -8.82 -4.84 15.24
CA GLY A 240 -9.48 -3.54 15.07
C GLY A 240 -10.10 -3.39 13.69
N SER A 241 -11.39 -3.06 13.63
CA SER A 241 -12.13 -2.83 12.39
C SER A 241 -12.68 -1.41 12.34
N LEU A 242 -12.53 -0.74 11.20
CA LEU A 242 -13.10 0.58 10.93
C LEU A 242 -14.24 0.44 9.93
N THR A 243 -15.39 1.04 10.22
CA THR A 243 -16.58 1.02 9.37
C THR A 243 -16.93 2.44 8.91
N SER A 244 -17.09 2.62 7.60
CA SER A 244 -17.48 3.91 7.00
C SER A 244 -18.98 4.15 7.15
N PRO A 245 -19.44 5.41 7.04
CA PRO A 245 -20.87 5.74 7.07
C PRO A 245 -21.69 5.06 5.96
N MET A 246 -21.03 4.68 4.86
CA MET A 246 -21.66 3.96 3.75
C MET A 246 -21.75 2.44 3.97
N GLY A 247 -21.23 1.92 5.10
CA GLY A 247 -21.37 0.53 5.52
C GLY A 247 -20.22 -0.39 5.13
N THR A 248 -19.15 0.14 4.54
CA THR A 248 -17.93 -0.62 4.25
C THR A 248 -17.17 -0.85 5.56
N THR A 249 -16.69 -2.07 5.82
CA THR A 249 -15.87 -2.38 7.00
C THR A 249 -14.49 -2.86 6.56
N SER A 250 -13.44 -2.26 7.13
CA SER A 250 -12.04 -2.55 6.84
C SER A 250 -11.33 -3.05 8.10
N LEU A 251 -10.64 -4.19 8.01
CA LEU A 251 -9.80 -4.71 9.09
C LEU A 251 -8.45 -3.97 9.10
N VAL A 252 -8.37 -2.91 9.91
CA VAL A 252 -7.22 -1.98 9.95
C VAL A 252 -6.10 -2.46 10.89
N LEU A 253 -6.46 -3.21 11.94
CA LEU A 253 -5.53 -3.83 12.87
C LEU A 253 -5.84 -5.33 12.91
N ARG A 254 -5.02 -6.13 12.21
CA ARG A 254 -5.14 -7.59 12.19
C ARG A 254 -4.39 -8.20 13.38
N HIS A 255 -4.96 -9.22 14.00
CA HIS A 255 -4.29 -9.97 15.06
C HIS A 255 -3.02 -10.67 14.56
N ARG A 256 -2.06 -10.91 15.46
CA ARG A 256 -0.77 -11.55 15.20
C ARG A 256 -0.41 -12.51 16.31
N ASP A 257 -0.50 -13.80 16.03
CA ASP A 257 -0.45 -14.89 17.02
C ASP A 257 0.86 -14.96 17.83
N VAL A 258 1.96 -14.44 17.29
CA VAL A 258 3.29 -14.48 17.92
C VAL A 258 3.67 -13.17 18.63
N ASP A 259 2.90 -12.09 18.44
CA ASP A 259 3.13 -10.80 19.12
C ASP A 259 2.51 -10.78 20.53
N ILE A 260 2.95 -11.74 21.36
CA ILE A 260 2.39 -12.02 22.69
C ILE A 260 3.31 -11.58 23.83
N LEU A 261 4.49 -11.05 23.51
CA LEU A 261 5.42 -10.57 24.51
C LEU A 261 4.95 -9.23 25.06
N ALA A 262 5.06 -9.07 26.38
CA ALA A 262 4.78 -7.80 27.05
C ALA A 262 5.60 -6.69 26.37
N SER A 263 4.89 -5.69 25.88
CA SER A 263 5.44 -4.59 25.11
C SER A 263 5.15 -3.27 25.82
N PRO A 264 6.00 -2.24 25.65
CA PRO A 264 5.65 -0.90 26.10
C PRO A 264 4.34 -0.44 25.43
N PRO A 265 3.67 0.58 26.00
CA PRO A 265 2.57 1.27 25.32
C PRO A 265 2.96 1.64 23.89
N VAL A 266 2.03 1.42 22.96
CA VAL A 266 2.13 1.87 21.58
C VAL A 266 1.58 3.28 21.53
N GLU A 267 2.35 4.19 20.92
CA GLU A 267 2.02 5.60 20.80
C GLU A 267 2.10 6.02 19.34
N ASN A 268 1.09 6.77 18.89
CA ASN A 268 0.94 7.35 17.55
C ASN A 268 1.19 6.33 16.43
N GLN A 269 0.62 5.13 16.57
CA GLN A 269 0.68 4.12 15.53
C GLN A 269 -0.43 4.37 14.51
N ASP A 270 -0.05 4.57 13.26
CA ASP A 270 -0.97 4.74 12.14
C ASP A 270 -1.34 3.38 11.53
N PHE A 271 -2.65 3.19 11.34
CA PHE A 271 -3.25 2.09 10.59
C PHE A 271 -4.03 2.67 9.41
N MET A 272 -3.56 2.39 8.19
CA MET A 272 -4.10 3.00 6.98
C MET A 272 -5.05 2.05 6.24
N SER A 273 -6.11 2.60 5.65
CA SER A 273 -6.98 1.88 4.73
C SER A 273 -7.23 2.66 3.44
N VAL A 274 -7.02 1.98 2.31
CA VAL A 274 -7.48 2.42 0.98
C VAL A 274 -8.82 1.77 0.59
N GLN A 275 -9.38 0.90 1.42
CA GLN A 275 -10.56 0.09 1.06
C GLN A 275 -11.85 0.93 0.93
N PHE A 276 -11.84 2.17 1.42
CA PHE A 276 -12.93 3.13 1.33
C PHE A 276 -12.81 4.08 0.12
N TRP A 277 -11.88 3.82 -0.81
CA TRP A 277 -11.64 4.70 -1.96
C TRP A 277 -12.91 5.00 -2.74
N GLY A 278 -13.13 6.28 -3.05
CA GLY A 278 -14.28 6.77 -3.81
C GLY A 278 -15.55 6.98 -2.99
N GLU A 279 -15.60 6.55 -1.73
CA GLU A 279 -16.79 6.72 -0.88
C GLU A 279 -16.99 8.18 -0.48
N ASN A 280 -18.26 8.54 -0.21
CA ASN A 280 -18.60 9.78 0.47
C ASN A 280 -18.49 9.55 1.98
N PRO A 281 -17.53 10.21 2.67
CA PRO A 281 -17.24 9.92 4.07
C PRO A 281 -18.17 10.61 5.06
N VAL A 282 -19.20 11.37 4.60
CA VAL A 282 -20.12 12.12 5.47
C VAL A 282 -20.99 11.18 6.32
N GLY A 283 -20.95 11.38 7.63
CA GLY A 283 -21.71 10.61 8.61
C GLY A 283 -20.84 9.97 9.69
N THR A 284 -21.40 8.97 10.36
CA THR A 284 -20.78 8.30 11.50
C THR A 284 -19.81 7.22 11.08
N TRP A 285 -18.54 7.39 11.43
CA TRP A 285 -17.52 6.36 11.38
C TRP A 285 -17.52 5.56 12.68
N THR A 286 -17.36 4.25 12.58
CA THR A 286 -17.34 3.35 13.76
C THR A 286 -16.04 2.57 13.80
N PHE A 287 -15.30 2.66 14.90
CA PHE A 287 -14.12 1.84 15.18
C PHE A 287 -14.45 0.80 16.26
N GLU A 288 -14.20 -0.47 15.98
CA GLU A 288 -14.36 -1.56 16.93
C GLU A 288 -13.01 -2.20 17.23
N LEU A 289 -12.65 -2.24 18.51
CA LEU A 289 -11.42 -2.88 19.00
C LEU A 289 -11.78 -4.03 19.94
N LYS A 290 -11.28 -5.23 19.68
CA LYS A 290 -11.57 -6.42 20.49
C LYS A 290 -10.31 -7.23 20.78
N ASN A 291 -10.40 -8.05 21.82
CA ASN A 291 -9.51 -9.19 22.00
C ASN A 291 -9.97 -10.35 21.10
N PHE A 292 -9.18 -10.70 20.11
CA PHE A 292 -9.46 -11.82 19.20
C PHE A 292 -9.48 -13.18 19.92
N TYR A 293 -8.76 -13.29 21.05
CA TYR A 293 -8.64 -14.49 21.87
C TYR A 293 -9.29 -14.30 23.25
N PRO A 294 -10.64 -14.30 23.36
CA PRO A 294 -11.36 -14.02 24.60
C PRO A 294 -11.08 -15.03 25.72
N ASP A 295 -10.64 -16.25 25.40
CA ASP A 295 -10.27 -17.27 26.38
C ASP A 295 -8.89 -17.05 27.01
N PHE A 296 -8.11 -16.11 26.46
CA PHE A 296 -6.79 -15.75 26.98
C PHE A 296 -6.88 -14.40 27.70
N PRO A 297 -6.79 -14.37 29.04
CA PRO A 297 -6.86 -13.13 29.81
C PRO A 297 -5.82 -12.12 29.34
N GLY A 298 -6.29 -10.91 29.03
CA GLY A 298 -5.51 -9.75 28.71
C GLY A 298 -6.13 -8.52 29.36
N ASN A 299 -5.28 -7.60 29.78
CA ASN A 299 -5.73 -6.28 30.19
C ASN A 299 -5.01 -5.21 29.37
N GLY A 300 -5.68 -4.07 29.24
CA GLY A 300 -5.13 -2.95 28.51
C GLY A 300 -6.12 -1.82 28.34
N THR A 301 -5.60 -0.71 27.84
CA THR A 301 -6.34 0.52 27.66
C THR A 301 -6.09 1.10 26.27
N LEU A 302 -7.13 1.73 25.74
CA LEU A 302 -7.04 2.66 24.62
C LEU A 302 -7.00 4.08 25.18
N ASN A 303 -5.93 4.80 24.87
CA ASN A 303 -5.64 6.13 25.41
C ASN A 303 -5.90 7.24 24.38
N LYS A 304 -5.80 6.93 23.08
CA LYS A 304 -6.09 7.85 21.98
C LYS A 304 -6.62 7.08 20.78
N TRP A 305 -7.59 7.67 20.09
CA TRP A 305 -7.90 7.31 18.70
C TRP A 305 -8.20 8.58 17.91
N THR A 306 -7.58 8.71 16.75
CA THR A 306 -7.76 9.84 15.83
C THR A 306 -8.02 9.28 14.45
N LEU A 307 -9.05 9.80 13.77
CA LEU A 307 -9.35 9.44 12.40
C LEU A 307 -8.98 10.60 11.47
N THR A 308 -8.04 10.35 10.57
CA THR A 308 -7.62 11.31 9.54
C THR A 308 -8.08 10.84 8.16
N LEU A 309 -8.85 11.68 7.49
CA LEU A 309 -9.41 11.43 6.17
C LEU A 309 -8.70 12.29 5.13
N TYR A 310 -8.39 11.69 4.00
CA TYR A 310 -7.76 12.32 2.84
C TYR A 310 -8.66 12.11 1.62
N GLY A 311 -8.92 13.16 0.85
CA GLY A 311 -9.69 13.01 -0.38
C GLY A 311 -9.92 14.33 -1.12
N THR A 312 -10.99 14.36 -1.90
CA THR A 312 -11.34 15.51 -2.75
C THR A 312 -12.79 15.93 -2.56
N GLU A 313 -13.06 17.21 -2.76
CA GLU A 313 -14.41 17.77 -2.76
C GLU A 313 -15.15 17.53 -4.07
N THR A 314 -14.44 17.62 -5.19
CA THR A 314 -14.98 17.39 -6.53
C THR A 314 -14.54 16.03 -7.06
N ASP A 315 -15.33 15.46 -7.96
CA ASP A 315 -15.08 14.12 -8.51
C ASP A 315 -13.68 14.02 -9.17
N PRO A 316 -12.78 13.14 -8.68
CA PRO A 316 -11.46 12.96 -9.28
C PRO A 316 -11.50 12.29 -10.67
N MET A 317 -12.65 11.69 -11.04
CA MET A 317 -12.87 11.12 -12.37
C MET A 317 -13.48 12.12 -13.36
N ALA A 318 -13.81 13.35 -12.93
CA ALA A 318 -14.33 14.37 -13.84
C ALA A 318 -13.32 14.67 -14.95
N GLY A 319 -13.69 14.40 -16.21
CA GLY A 319 -12.82 14.57 -17.37
C GLY A 319 -11.89 13.39 -17.66
N ASN A 320 -11.88 12.36 -16.80
CA ASN A 320 -11.11 11.13 -16.98
C ASN A 320 -12.03 10.00 -17.44
N THR A 321 -11.83 9.51 -18.66
CA THR A 321 -12.52 8.30 -19.16
C THR A 321 -11.50 7.18 -19.29
N LEU A 322 -11.77 6.04 -18.66
CA LEU A 322 -10.88 4.89 -18.77
C LEU A 322 -10.96 4.31 -20.18
N PRO A 323 -9.82 4.02 -20.83
CA PRO A 323 -9.82 3.38 -22.14
C PRO A 323 -10.55 2.05 -22.06
N VAL A 324 -11.44 1.79 -23.02
CA VAL A 324 -11.96 0.44 -23.26
C VAL A 324 -10.80 -0.37 -23.83
N THR A 325 -10.01 -0.97 -22.95
CA THR A 325 -8.93 -1.86 -23.38
C THR A 325 -9.62 -3.16 -23.83
N PRO A 326 -9.51 -3.58 -25.10
CA PRO A 326 -9.96 -4.90 -25.50
C PRO A 326 -9.29 -5.89 -24.57
N GLY A 327 -10.06 -6.74 -23.89
CA GLY A 327 -9.49 -7.72 -22.97
C GLY A 327 -8.35 -8.44 -23.67
N THR A 328 -7.15 -8.41 -23.09
CA THR A 328 -6.01 -9.16 -23.60
C THR A 328 -6.36 -10.63 -23.49
N THR A 329 -6.83 -11.22 -24.58
CA THR A 329 -7.21 -12.64 -24.69
C THR A 329 -6.00 -13.57 -24.75
N CYS A 330 -4.83 -13.17 -24.26
CA CYS A 330 -3.71 -14.10 -24.07
C CYS A 330 -4.01 -14.98 -22.85
N VAL A 331 -4.91 -15.93 -23.05
CA VAL A 331 -5.47 -16.82 -22.01
C VAL A 331 -4.80 -18.20 -22.03
N SER A 332 -3.87 -18.50 -22.95
CA SER A 332 -3.31 -19.86 -22.98
C SER A 332 -1.89 -20.04 -23.50
N ASP A 333 -1.29 -19.12 -24.26
CA ASP A 333 0.09 -19.30 -24.71
C ASP A 333 0.75 -17.96 -25.10
N CYS A 334 1.70 -17.50 -24.27
CA CYS A 334 2.54 -16.35 -24.58
C CYS A 334 3.85 -16.77 -25.29
N SER A 335 4.05 -18.04 -25.64
CA SER A 335 5.27 -18.51 -26.33
C SER A 335 5.48 -17.86 -27.70
N SER A 336 4.41 -17.33 -28.30
CA SER A 336 4.43 -16.60 -29.57
C SER A 336 4.44 -15.07 -29.40
N ALA A 337 4.36 -14.55 -28.17
CA ALA A 337 4.48 -13.12 -27.90
C ALA A 337 5.94 -12.68 -28.12
N SER A 338 6.23 -12.19 -29.32
CA SER A 338 7.51 -11.56 -29.61
C SER A 338 7.51 -10.15 -29.05
N LEU A 339 8.41 -9.89 -28.09
CA LEU A 339 8.74 -8.54 -27.68
C LEU A 339 9.44 -7.86 -28.86
N VAL A 340 8.70 -7.10 -29.67
CA VAL A 340 9.30 -6.23 -30.69
C VAL A 340 9.92 -5.05 -29.95
N LEU A 341 11.17 -5.22 -29.50
CA LEU A 341 11.98 -4.09 -29.06
C LEU A 341 12.05 -3.10 -30.23
N PRO A 342 11.86 -1.79 -30.02
CA PRO A 342 12.05 -0.81 -31.08
C PRO A 342 13.51 -0.88 -31.55
N THR A 343 13.74 -1.62 -32.63
CA THR A 343 15.04 -1.80 -33.28
C THR A 343 15.31 -0.63 -34.21
N THR A 344 15.34 0.60 -33.70
CA THR A 344 16.05 1.71 -34.36
C THR A 344 16.32 2.81 -33.36
N ALA A 345 17.59 3.23 -33.27
CA ALA A 345 18.18 4.23 -32.38
C ALA A 345 18.59 3.75 -30.96
N ALA A 346 19.12 2.53 -30.83
CA ALA A 346 20.21 2.34 -29.87
C ALA A 346 21.47 2.97 -30.47
N THR A 347 21.63 4.27 -30.29
CA THR A 347 22.94 4.90 -30.48
C THR A 347 23.84 4.30 -29.41
N LEU A 348 24.83 3.51 -29.83
CA LEU A 348 25.90 3.03 -28.96
C LEU A 348 26.54 4.25 -28.31
N VAL A 349 26.16 4.55 -27.07
CA VAL A 349 26.97 5.42 -26.21
C VAL A 349 28.17 4.56 -25.85
N SER A 350 29.26 4.77 -26.60
CA SER A 350 30.57 4.20 -26.32
C SER A 350 30.91 4.44 -24.85
N SER A 351 31.33 3.38 -24.17
CA SER A 351 31.75 3.38 -22.78
C SER A 351 32.98 4.27 -22.59
N THR A 352 32.78 5.57 -22.44
CA THR A 352 33.74 6.42 -21.75
C THR A 352 33.50 6.27 -20.27
N LEU A 353 34.47 5.63 -19.61
CA LEU A 353 34.67 5.51 -18.17
C LEU A 353 34.03 6.68 -17.38
N LEU A 354 32.90 6.42 -16.73
CA LEU A 354 32.53 7.16 -15.54
C LEU A 354 33.40 6.61 -14.41
N THR A 355 34.51 7.29 -14.14
CA THR A 355 35.38 7.00 -12.99
C THR A 355 34.57 7.09 -11.71
N SER A 356 34.49 5.96 -11.01
CA SER A 356 33.94 5.85 -9.68
C SER A 356 34.75 6.70 -8.69
N SER A 357 34.08 7.49 -7.86
CA SER A 357 34.67 7.91 -6.60
C SER A 357 33.64 7.86 -5.47
N ALA A 358 33.96 6.97 -4.53
CA ALA A 358 33.50 6.80 -3.15
C ALA A 358 32.09 6.22 -2.89
N VAL A 359 32.07 5.02 -2.26
CA VAL A 359 30.99 4.48 -1.39
C VAL A 359 31.60 3.75 -0.18
N GLY A 360 31.39 4.24 1.05
CA GLY A 360 31.65 3.52 2.31
C GLY A 360 30.90 4.03 3.57
N ALA A 361 30.21 3.08 4.24
CA ALA A 361 29.83 2.89 5.68
C ALA A 361 29.39 3.98 6.71
N VAL A 362 28.12 4.18 7.16
CA VAL A 362 27.79 4.70 8.55
C VAL A 362 26.41 4.26 9.12
N SER A 363 26.37 3.77 10.38
CA SER A 363 25.16 3.50 11.21
C SER A 363 24.80 4.69 12.13
N TRP A 364 23.52 4.87 12.53
CA TRP A 364 23.12 6.06 13.32
C TRP A 364 22.58 5.78 14.72
N GLY A 365 23.33 6.34 15.70
CA GLY A 365 23.06 6.47 17.13
C GLY A 365 24.24 7.17 17.85
N SER A 366 24.62 8.40 17.46
CA SER A 366 25.57 9.34 18.16
C SER A 366 25.74 10.65 17.35
N PRO A 367 26.13 11.81 17.94
CA PRO A 367 26.01 13.14 17.31
C PRO A 367 27.03 13.41 16.19
N LEU A 368 26.58 14.09 15.13
CA LEU A 368 27.37 14.49 13.95
C LEU A 368 28.45 15.53 14.30
N SER A 369 29.71 15.15 14.16
CA SER A 369 30.79 16.11 13.90
C SER A 369 31.69 15.60 12.76
N GLY A 370 31.98 16.49 11.81
CA GLY A 370 33.13 16.44 10.91
C GLY A 370 33.41 15.16 10.11
N ALA A 371 32.93 15.13 8.87
CA ALA A 371 33.51 14.43 7.73
C ALA A 371 33.69 12.89 7.80
N LYS A 372 32.70 12.18 7.22
CA LYS A 372 32.82 11.04 6.27
C LYS A 372 31.46 10.33 6.22
N LEU A 373 30.91 10.17 5.00
CA LEU A 373 29.57 9.61 4.75
C LEU A 373 29.67 8.68 3.54
N LEU A 374 29.17 7.46 3.63
CA LEU A 374 28.58 6.64 2.55
C LEU A 374 28.13 5.28 3.12
N GLY A 375 27.53 4.39 2.31
CA GLY A 375 27.32 2.95 2.53
C GLY A 375 26.19 2.48 3.45
N LEU A 376 25.03 2.18 2.87
CA LEU A 376 24.33 0.87 2.80
C LEU A 376 22.97 1.12 2.13
N LEU A 377 22.64 0.40 1.05
CA LEU A 377 21.37 0.53 0.31
C LEU A 377 20.70 -0.84 0.21
N VAL A 378 19.65 -1.02 1.00
CA VAL A 378 18.50 -1.86 0.63
C VAL A 378 17.75 -1.09 -0.45
N ALA A 379 17.28 -1.79 -1.48
CA ALA A 379 16.68 -1.23 -2.68
C ALA A 379 15.53 -0.26 -2.40
N ALA A 380 15.87 1.02 -2.25
CA ALA A 380 14.97 2.13 -2.50
C ALA A 380 15.25 2.59 -3.93
N VAL A 381 14.37 2.22 -4.86
CA VAL A 381 14.37 2.82 -6.20
C VAL A 381 13.86 4.25 -6.05
N TYR A 382 14.76 5.19 -5.81
CA TYR A 382 14.48 6.60 -6.00
C TYR A 382 14.53 6.89 -7.50
N LEU A 383 13.35 6.95 -8.13
CA LEU A 383 13.21 7.53 -9.47
C LEU A 383 13.41 9.04 -9.37
N LEU A 384 14.67 9.48 -9.48
CA LEU A 384 15.03 10.86 -9.79
C LEU A 384 14.96 11.02 -11.31
N LEU A 385 13.79 11.44 -11.80
CA LEU A 385 13.60 11.98 -13.14
C LEU A 385 13.26 13.47 -13.03
#